data_AF-A0A945VZJ3-F1
#
_entry.id   AF-A0A945VZJ3-F1
#
_cell.length_a   1.000
_cell.length_b   1.000
_cell.length_c   1.000
_cell.angle_alpha   90.00
_cell.angle_beta   90.00
_cell.angle_gamma   90.00
#
_symmetry.space_group_name_H-M   'P 1'
#
loop_
_entity.id
_entity.type
_entity.pdbx_description
1 polymer ?
#
loop_
_entity_poly.entity_id
_entity_poly.type
_entity_poly.pdbx_seq_one_letter_code
_entity_poly.pdbx_strand_id
1 'polypeptide(L)' 'MEIYNTRKIHISLLQTNDLIEHNGVVKTVCKKDITYNGCGRSVFGDSYHSGYKPVLLVLDYKS' A
#
# COMPACT_ATOMS: atom_id res chain seq x y z
N MET A 1 -4.60 -0.27 20.44
CA MET A 1 -5.27 -1.49 19.95
C MET A 1 -5.18 -1.44 18.44
N GLU A 2 -4.27 -2.21 17.83
CA GLU A 2 -4.27 -2.38 16.38
C GLU A 2 -5.51 -3.18 16.02
N ILE A 3 -6.40 -2.56 15.23
CA ILE A 3 -7.76 -3.07 14.94
C ILE A 3 -7.73 -4.00 13.70
N TYR A 4 -6.56 -4.19 13.11
CA TYR A 4 -6.38 -4.89 11.84
C TYR A 4 -5.00 -5.53 11.75
N ASN A 5 -4.92 -6.67 11.05
CA ASN A 5 -3.66 -7.34 10.77
C ASN A 5 -3.06 -6.81 9.46
N THR A 6 -1.75 -6.58 9.45
CA THR A 6 -1.02 -6.19 8.24
C THR A 6 0.02 -7.22 7.82
N ARG A 7 0.32 -7.24 6.52
CA ARG A 7 1.41 -8.01 5.92
C ARG A 7 2.27 -7.09 5.07
N LYS A 8 3.59 -7.22 5.23
CA LYS A 8 4.57 -6.53 4.40
C LYS A 8 4.60 -7.17 3.00
N ILE A 9 4.34 -6.37 1.97
CA ILE A 9 4.45 -6.77 0.56
C ILE A 9 5.32 -5.79 -0.20
N HIS A 10 5.89 -6.24 -1.31
CA HIS A 10 6.53 -5.34 -2.27
C HIS A 10 5.46 -4.56 -3.06
N ILE A 11 5.71 -3.30 -3.39
CA ILE A 11 4.75 -2.43 -4.11
C ILE A 11 4.36 -2.96 -5.50
N SER A 12 5.19 -3.80 -6.12
CA SER A 12 4.83 -4.47 -7.39
C SER A 12 3.72 -5.51 -7.26
N LEU A 13 3.45 -6.00 -6.04
CA LEU A 13 2.37 -6.94 -5.78
C LEU A 13 1.05 -6.24 -5.44
N LEU A 14 1.09 -4.93 -5.22
CA LEU A 14 -0.09 -4.13 -4.88
C LEU A 14 -1.07 -4.08 -6.06
N GLN A 15 -2.33 -4.32 -5.76
CA GLN A 15 -3.43 -4.29 -6.73
C GLN A 15 -4.47 -3.22 -6.38
N THR A 16 -5.28 -2.86 -7.36
CA THR A 16 -6.45 -2.03 -7.11
C THR A 16 -7.44 -2.75 -6.21
N ASN A 17 -8.09 -2.01 -5.31
CA ASN A 17 -8.98 -2.45 -4.25
C ASN A 17 -8.28 -3.06 -3.02
N ASP A 18 -6.95 -3.17 -3.01
CA ASP A 18 -6.22 -3.52 -1.79
C ASP A 18 -6.39 -2.44 -0.72
N LEU A 19 -6.44 -2.84 0.54
CA LEU A 19 -6.37 -1.93 1.69
C LEU A 19 -4.94 -1.89 2.19
N ILE A 20 -4.38 -0.70 2.34
CA ILE A 20 -3.03 -0.53 2.90
C ILE A 20 -3.02 0.47 4.04
N GLU A 21 -2.14 0.28 4.99
CA GLU A 21 -1.76 1.34 5.92
C GLU A 21 -0.74 2.25 5.23
N HIS A 22 -1.13 3.52 5.06
CA HIS A 22 -0.28 4.55 4.47
C HIS A 22 -0.25 5.77 5.40
N ASN A 23 0.91 6.07 5.97
CA ASN A 23 1.12 7.14 6.95
C ASN A 23 0.20 7.04 8.18
N GLY A 24 0.02 5.83 8.74
CA GLY A 24 -0.81 5.58 9.92
C GLY A 24 -2.32 5.57 9.67
N VAL A 25 -2.75 5.67 8.40
CA VAL A 25 -4.17 5.63 8.02
C VAL A 25 -4.41 4.49 7.03
N VAL A 26 -5.46 3.70 7.26
CA VAL A 26 -5.90 2.66 6.33
C VAL A 26 -6.60 3.32 5.14
N LYS A 27 -6.14 2.99 3.92
CA LYS A 27 -6.69 3.52 2.67
C LYS A 27 -6.89 2.40 1.66
N THR A 28 -7.99 2.46 0.92
CA THR A 28 -8.22 1.62 -0.24
C THR A 28 -7.46 2.18 -1.44
N VAL A 29 -6.69 1.33 -2.09
CA VAL A 29 -5.89 1.66 -3.27
C VAL A 29 -6.79 1.67 -4.49
N CYS A 30 -7.00 2.84 -5.09
CA CYS A 30 -7.72 2.95 -6.36
C CYS A 30 -6.74 2.96 -7.53
N LYS A 31 -7.25 2.72 -8.76
CA LYS A 31 -6.44 2.78 -9.98
C LYS A 31 -5.69 4.09 -10.16
N LYS A 32 -6.30 5.21 -9.74
CA LYS A 32 -5.69 6.55 -9.79
C LYS A 32 -4.54 6.74 -8.81
N ASP A 33 -4.51 5.94 -7.73
CA ASP A 33 -3.53 6.10 -6.66
C ASP A 33 -2.22 5.37 -6.98
N ILE A 34 -2.27 4.36 -7.86
CA ILE A 34 -1.09 3.68 -8.38
C ILE A 34 -0.61 4.40 -9.63
N THR A 35 0.61 4.91 -9.59
CA THR A 35 1.26 5.50 -10.77
C THR A 35 2.57 4.78 -11.08
N TYR A 36 3.01 4.86 -12.34
CA TYR A 36 4.27 4.31 -12.79
C TYR A 36 5.08 5.40 -13.47
N ASN A 37 6.23 5.72 -12.89
CA ASN A 37 7.14 6.75 -13.37
C ASN A 37 8.53 6.13 -13.62
N GLY A 38 9.50 6.93 -14.08
CA GLY A 38 10.88 6.47 -14.30
C GLY A 38 11.58 5.85 -13.07
N CYS A 39 11.06 6.09 -11.86
CA CYS A 39 11.54 5.50 -10.61
C CYS A 39 10.75 4.24 -10.16
N GLY A 40 9.88 3.69 -11.02
CA GLY A 40 9.06 2.51 -10.74
C GLY A 40 7.63 2.83 -10.34
N ARG A 41 6.98 1.90 -9.62
CA ARG A 41 5.63 2.07 -9.08
C ARG A 41 5.64 2.98 -7.87
N SER A 42 4.63 3.83 -7.78
CA SER A 42 4.31 4.62 -6.59
C SER A 42 2.83 4.45 -6.25
N VAL A 43 2.50 4.57 -4.96
CA VAL A 43 1.12 4.59 -4.48
C VAL A 43 0.90 5.78 -3.55
N PHE A 44 -0.19 6.53 -3.76
CA PHE A 44 -0.46 7.79 -3.07
C PHE A 44 0.69 8.81 -3.18
N GLY A 45 1.45 8.77 -4.28
CA GLY A 45 2.61 9.63 -4.50
C GLY A 45 3.91 9.19 -3.82
N ASP A 46 3.90 8.16 -2.96
CA ASP A 46 5.11 7.58 -2.38
C ASP A 46 5.64 6.47 -3.30
N SER A 47 6.93 6.53 -3.63
CA SER A 47 7.61 5.51 -4.46
C SER A 47 8.16 4.34 -3.64
N TYR A 48 7.96 4.35 -2.32
CA TYR A 48 8.38 3.30 -1.40
C TYR A 48 9.87 2.94 -1.54
N HIS A 49 10.71 3.98 -1.69
CA HIS A 49 12.15 3.83 -1.95
C HIS A 49 12.46 2.85 -3.09
N SER A 50 11.78 3.02 -4.23
CA SER A 50 11.89 2.12 -5.39
C SER A 50 11.55 0.66 -5.06
N GLY A 51 10.63 0.45 -4.12
CA GLY A 51 10.22 -0.86 -3.63
C GLY A 51 11.01 -1.43 -2.46
N TYR A 52 12.09 -0.76 -2.00
CA TYR A 52 12.84 -1.20 -0.81
C TYR A 52 12.03 -1.07 0.49
N LYS A 53 11.16 -0.07 0.56
CA LYS A 53 10.22 0.08 1.68
C LYS A 53 9.01 -0.83 1.42
N PRO A 54 8.70 -1.80 2.30
CA PRO A 54 7.52 -2.63 2.13
C PRO A 54 6.24 -1.82 2.32
N VAL A 55 5.21 -2.17 1.57
CA VAL A 55 3.83 -1.70 1.77
C VAL A 55 3.17 -2.58 2.84
N LEU A 56 2.40 -1.98 3.75
CA LEU A 56 1.64 -2.69 4.77
C LEU A 56 0.23 -2.98 4.24
N LEU A 57 0.04 -4.16 3.65
CA LEU A 57 -1.26 -4.64 3.19
C LEU A 57 -2.12 -5.07 4.37
N VAL A 58 -3.34 -4.56 4.47
CA VAL A 58 -4.33 -4.95 5.49
C VAL A 58 -5.00 -6.25 5.05
N LEU A 59 -4.91 -7.29 5.88
CA LEU A 59 -5.45 -8.62 5.58
C LEU A 59 -6.86 -8.83 6.15
N ASP A 60 -7.13 -8.25 7.32
CA ASP A 60 -8.38 -8.45 8.05
C ASP A 60 -8.71 -7.17 8.83
N TYR A 61 -9.97 -6.74 8.71
CA TYR A 61 -10.54 -5.67 9.51
C TYR A 61 -11.59 -6.30 10.42
N LYS A 62 -11.26 -6.48 11.71
CA LYS A 62 -12.26 -6.91 12.69
C LYS A 62 -13.19 -5.74 12.97
N SER A 63 -14.33 -5.74 12.29
CA SER A 63 -15.46 -4.86 12.59
C SER A 63 -16.13 -5.23 13.91
#